data_AF-A0A2V5Q2V4-F1
#
_entry.id   AF-A0A2V5Q2V4-F1
#
_cell.length_a   1.000
_cell.length_b   1.000
_cell.length_c   1.000
_cell.angle_alpha   90.00
_cell.angle_beta   90.00
_cell.angle_gamma   90.00
#
_symmetry.space_group_name_H-M   'P 1'
#
loop_
_entity.id
_entity.type
_entity.pdbx_description
1 polymer ?
#
loop_
_entity_poly.entity_id
_entity_poly.type
_entity_poly.pdbx_seq_one_letter_code
_entity_poly.pdbx_strand_id
1 'polypeptide(L)'
;MTRLPRLLKPLLAGLTVTLLQLAMAVGLLAPEAPISDRYSALVQHDSYWFMNIIDRGYQTIVPPIDHKLMEVSNVAFFPAYPAIAALFRYGLDIDSNTALLITAQLAAWGFWSYFFLFCK
;
A
#
# COMPACT_ATOMS: atom_id res chain seq x y z
N MET A 1 28.64 4.43 -17.35
CA MET A 1 28.09 5.42 -16.40
C MET A 1 26.90 6.24 -16.97
N THR A 2 26.29 5.86 -18.11
CA THR A 2 25.19 6.61 -18.75
C THR A 2 23.77 6.17 -18.36
N ARG A 3 23.61 5.09 -17.58
CA ARG A 3 22.28 4.55 -17.20
C ARG A 3 21.64 5.26 -16.00
N LEU A 4 22.45 5.80 -15.08
CA LEU A 4 21.97 6.46 -13.85
C LEU A 4 21.05 7.68 -14.13
N PRO A 5 21.40 8.62 -15.03
CA PRO A 5 20.50 9.74 -15.33
C PRO A 5 19.22 9.31 -16.07
N ARG A 6 19.22 8.15 -16.73
CA ARG A 6 18.03 7.61 -17.43
C ARG A 6 17.00 7.04 -16.46
N LEU A 7 17.42 6.50 -15.31
CA LEU A 7 16.52 5.98 -14.29
C LEU A 7 16.09 7.05 -13.28
N LEU A 8 16.91 8.08 -13.07
CA LEU A 8 16.58 9.14 -12.12
C LEU A 8 15.35 9.95 -12.52
N LYS A 9 15.23 10.32 -13.81
CA LYS A 9 14.07 11.07 -14.31
C LYS A 9 12.72 10.37 -14.06
N PRO A 10 12.52 9.10 -14.46
CA PRO A 10 11.27 8.40 -14.20
C PRO A 10 11.02 8.16 -12.71
N LEU A 11 12.06 7.89 -11.91
CA LEU A 11 11.93 7.79 -10.44
C LEU A 11 11.40 9.08 -9.83
N LEU A 12 11.98 10.23 -10.20
CA LEU A 12 11.53 11.54 -9.71
C LEU A 12 10.13 11.89 -10.22
N ALA A 13 9.84 11.66 -11.49
CA ALA A 13 8.52 11.89 -12.05
C ALA A 13 7.46 11.04 -11.34
N GLY A 14 7.76 9.76 -11.10
CA GLY A 14 6.89 8.87 -10.35
C GLY A 14 6.67 9.34 -8.92
N LEU A 15 7.74 9.76 -8.24
CA LEU A 15 7.65 10.29 -6.88
C LEU A 15 6.76 11.53 -6.83
N THR A 16 6.94 12.46 -7.77
CA THR A 16 6.12 13.67 -7.89
C THR A 16 4.64 13.31 -8.04
N VAL A 17 4.29 12.37 -8.92
CA VAL A 17 2.89 11.96 -9.09
C VAL A 17 2.35 11.32 -7.81
N THR A 18 3.10 10.43 -7.17
CA THR A 18 2.67 9.82 -5.90
C THR A 18 2.45 10.86 -4.79
N LEU A 19 3.32 11.86 -4.68
CA LEU A 19 3.16 12.95 -3.70
C LEU A 19 1.95 13.83 -4.03
N LEU A 20 1.69 14.13 -5.30
CA LEU A 20 0.49 14.86 -5.72
C LEU A 20 -0.79 14.05 -5.44
N GLN A 21 -0.78 12.74 -5.67
CA GLN A 21 -1.90 11.86 -5.33
C GLN A 21 -2.16 11.83 -3.82
N LEU A 22 -1.10 11.74 -3.00
CA LEU A 22 -1.20 11.81 -1.55
C LEU A 22 -1.73 13.18 -1.09
N ALA A 23 -1.21 14.27 -1.64
CA ALA A 23 -1.66 15.62 -1.31
C ALA A 23 -3.15 15.82 -1.66
N MET A 24 -3.59 15.31 -2.82
CA MET A 24 -5.00 15.31 -3.20
C MET A 24 -5.84 14.44 -2.26
N ALA A 25 -5.43 13.20 -1.99
CA ALA A 25 -6.19 12.27 -1.16
C ALA A 25 -6.32 12.76 0.29
N VAL A 26 -5.19 13.15 0.91
CA VAL A 26 -5.16 13.62 2.29
C VAL A 26 -5.70 15.04 2.40
N GLY A 27 -5.42 15.93 1.44
CA GLY A 27 -5.74 17.36 1.53
C GLY A 27 -7.17 17.70 1.08
N LEU A 28 -7.68 17.01 0.06
CA LEU A 28 -8.95 17.36 -0.60
C LEU A 28 -10.06 16.32 -0.42
N LEU A 29 -9.72 15.03 -0.30
CA LEU A 29 -10.72 13.94 -0.31
C LEU A 29 -10.99 13.35 1.09
N ALA A 30 -9.97 13.27 1.94
CA ALA A 30 -10.12 12.75 3.29
C ALA A 30 -11.00 13.69 4.14
N PRO A 31 -11.84 13.15 5.05
CA PRO A 31 -12.67 13.93 5.96
C PRO A 31 -11.88 15.02 6.70
N GLU A 32 -12.54 16.09 7.10
CA GLU A 32 -11.89 17.15 7.90
C GLU A 32 -11.50 16.60 9.27
N ALA A 33 -10.19 16.54 9.53
CA ALA A 33 -9.59 16.01 10.75
C ALA A 33 -8.11 16.46 10.83
N PRO A 34 -7.41 16.22 11.95
CA PRO A 34 -5.95 16.32 12.00
C PRO A 34 -5.29 15.50 10.89
N ILE A 35 -4.15 15.95 10.35
CA ILE A 35 -3.49 15.33 9.18
C ILE A 35 -3.20 13.83 9.40
N SER A 36 -2.83 13.44 10.62
CA SER A 36 -2.62 12.03 10.99
C SER A 36 -3.85 11.16 10.76
N ASP A 37 -5.02 11.72 11.08
CA ASP A 37 -6.31 11.01 11.02
C ASP A 37 -6.80 10.98 9.57
N ARG A 38 -6.55 12.06 8.81
CA ARG A 38 -6.80 12.12 7.37
C ARG A 38 -5.96 11.09 6.61
N TYR A 39 -4.70 10.91 6.98
CA TYR A 39 -3.83 9.89 6.41
C TYR A 39 -4.32 8.49 6.81
N SER A 40 -4.68 8.27 8.08
CA SER A 40 -5.26 7.01 8.55
C SER A 40 -6.59 6.67 7.84
N ALA A 41 -7.39 7.67 7.46
CA ALA A 41 -8.64 7.49 6.71
C ALA A 41 -8.44 6.93 5.28
N LEU A 42 -7.19 6.87 4.79
CA LEU A 42 -6.87 6.17 3.54
C LEU A 42 -6.96 4.64 3.67
N VAL A 43 -6.99 4.11 4.90
CA VAL A 43 -7.29 2.69 5.18
C VAL A 43 -8.75 2.42 4.84
N GLN A 44 -8.97 1.55 3.86
CA GLN A 44 -10.29 1.16 3.37
C GLN A 44 -10.64 -0.29 3.75
N HIS A 45 -11.85 -0.73 3.43
CA HIS A 45 -12.39 -2.05 3.77
C HIS A 45 -11.41 -3.22 3.57
N ASP A 46 -10.74 -3.30 2.42
CA ASP A 46 -9.80 -4.39 2.11
C ASP A 46 -8.51 -4.32 2.95
N SER A 47 -8.18 -3.16 3.51
CA SER A 47 -7.00 -3.01 4.38
C SER A 47 -7.13 -3.89 5.62
N TYR A 48 -8.33 -4.00 6.19
CA TYR A 48 -8.56 -4.84 7.36
C TYR A 48 -8.24 -6.32 7.09
N TRP A 49 -8.52 -6.81 5.88
CA TRP A 49 -8.09 -8.15 5.47
C TRP A 49 -6.57 -8.31 5.49
N PHE A 50 -5.86 -7.35 4.92
CA PHE A 50 -4.40 -7.38 4.89
C PHE A 50 -3.80 -7.22 6.28
N MET A 51 -4.37 -6.38 7.15
CA MET A 51 -3.96 -6.29 8.55
C MET A 51 -4.10 -7.63 9.26
N ASN A 52 -5.23 -8.32 9.06
CA ASN A 52 -5.44 -9.64 9.64
C ASN A 52 -4.38 -10.65 9.16
N ILE A 53 -4.02 -10.62 7.87
CA ILE A 53 -2.92 -11.44 7.32
C ILE A 53 -1.57 -11.05 7.94
N ILE A 54 -1.27 -9.75 8.12
CA ILE A 54 -0.02 -9.28 8.73
C ILE A 54 0.06 -9.77 10.19
N ASP A 55 -1.00 -9.55 10.97
CA ASP A 55 -0.99 -9.78 12.41
C ASP A 55 -1.10 -11.27 12.77
N ARG A 56 -1.74 -12.10 11.94
CA ARG A 56 -2.08 -13.50 12.25
C ARG A 56 -1.57 -14.52 11.23
N GLY A 57 -0.98 -14.06 10.13
CA GLY A 57 -0.66 -14.91 8.98
C GLY A 57 -1.89 -15.32 8.18
N TYR A 58 -1.68 -16.11 7.14
CA TYR A 58 -2.78 -16.71 6.36
C TYR A 58 -3.47 -17.81 7.16
N GLN A 59 -4.77 -17.69 7.35
CA GLN A 59 -5.61 -18.61 8.12
C GLN A 59 -6.96 -18.83 7.40
N THR A 60 -7.39 -20.08 7.37
CA THR A 60 -8.75 -20.45 6.96
C THR A 60 -9.23 -21.60 7.82
N ILE A 61 -10.41 -21.45 8.44
CA ILE A 61 -11.08 -22.52 9.19
C ILE A 61 -12.21 -23.18 8.38
N VAL A 62 -12.52 -22.61 7.22
CA VAL A 62 -13.54 -23.12 6.30
C VAL A 62 -12.87 -23.56 5.00
N PRO A 63 -13.32 -24.67 4.39
CA PRO A 63 -12.93 -25.06 3.03
C PRO A 63 -13.16 -23.90 2.03
N PRO A 64 -12.54 -23.94 0.84
CA PRO A 64 -12.78 -22.91 -0.18
C PRO A 64 -14.29 -22.70 -0.43
N ILE A 65 -14.76 -21.47 -0.28
CA ILE A 65 -16.14 -21.04 -0.50
C ILE A 65 -16.19 -19.99 -1.61
N ASP A 66 -17.28 -19.94 -2.38
CA ASP A 66 -17.40 -19.10 -3.58
C ASP A 66 -17.56 -17.59 -3.30
N HIS A 67 -17.42 -17.15 -2.05
CA HIS A 67 -17.53 -15.75 -1.65
C HIS A 67 -16.57 -15.42 -0.50
N LYS A 68 -16.19 -14.14 -0.38
CA LYS A 68 -15.19 -13.67 0.59
C LYS A 68 -15.84 -13.38 1.95
N LEU A 69 -15.37 -14.05 3.01
CA LEU A 69 -15.80 -13.81 4.40
C LEU A 69 -14.59 -13.57 5.32
N MET A 70 -14.33 -12.29 5.67
CA MET A 70 -13.13 -11.89 6.40
C MET A 70 -13.01 -12.54 7.77
N GLU A 71 -14.16 -12.67 8.45
CA GLU A 71 -14.25 -13.21 9.81
C GLU A 71 -13.87 -14.69 9.88
N VAL A 72 -13.89 -15.38 8.74
CA VAL A 72 -13.84 -16.85 8.65
C VAL A 72 -12.62 -17.34 7.86
N SER A 73 -12.18 -16.57 6.87
CA SER A 73 -11.00 -16.87 6.05
C SER A 73 -10.36 -15.59 5.58
N ASN A 74 -9.03 -15.47 5.70
CA ASN A 74 -8.28 -14.34 5.16
C ASN A 74 -7.52 -14.69 3.85
N VAL A 75 -7.74 -15.90 3.30
CA VAL A 75 -7.05 -16.42 2.11
C VAL A 75 -7.71 -15.96 0.82
N ALA A 76 -7.75 -14.64 0.59
CA ALA A 76 -8.43 -14.04 -0.57
C ALA A 76 -7.53 -13.17 -1.47
N PHE A 77 -6.28 -12.92 -1.06
CA PHE A 77 -5.40 -11.95 -1.74
C PHE A 77 -3.98 -12.47 -1.96
N PHE A 78 -3.35 -11.94 -3.01
CA PHE A 78 -1.97 -12.23 -3.37
C PHE A 78 -0.98 -11.80 -2.26
N PRO A 79 0.03 -12.62 -1.93
CA PRO A 79 0.82 -12.45 -0.70
C PRO A 79 1.82 -11.30 -0.71
N ALA A 80 2.23 -10.77 -1.87
CA ALA A 80 3.29 -9.77 -1.90
C ALA A 80 2.96 -8.49 -1.12
N TYR A 81 1.73 -7.98 -1.24
CA TYR A 81 1.34 -6.75 -0.55
C TYR A 81 1.37 -6.88 0.98
N PRO A 82 0.68 -7.85 1.63
CA PRO A 82 0.78 -8.02 3.07
C PRO A 82 2.16 -8.49 3.53
N ALA A 83 2.91 -9.25 2.72
CA ALA A 83 4.27 -9.66 3.09
C ALA A 83 5.24 -8.48 3.14
N ILE A 84 5.20 -7.57 2.16
CA ILE A 84 6.04 -6.35 2.17
C ILE A 84 5.62 -5.43 3.33
N ALA A 85 4.31 -5.27 3.56
CA ALA A 85 3.82 -4.52 4.71
C ALA A 85 4.26 -5.13 6.05
N ALA A 86 4.27 -6.46 6.17
CA ALA A 86 4.80 -7.14 7.35
C ALA A 86 6.30 -6.82 7.58
N LEU A 87 7.11 -6.70 6.52
CA LEU A 87 8.51 -6.26 6.65
C LEU A 87 8.61 -4.86 7.26
N PHE A 88 7.75 -3.92 6.86
CA PHE A 88 7.71 -2.59 7.49
C PHE A 88 7.20 -2.64 8.92
N ARG A 89 6.11 -3.37 9.17
CA ARG A 89 5.51 -3.57 10.50
C ARG A 89 6.56 -4.06 11.49
N TYR A 90 7.22 -5.18 11.18
CA TYR A 90 8.15 -5.83 12.10
C TYR A 90 9.56 -5.24 12.05
N GLY A 91 9.98 -4.70 10.91
CA GLY A 91 11.31 -4.11 10.75
C GLY A 91 11.45 -2.69 11.33
N LEU A 92 10.37 -1.91 11.35
CA LEU A 92 10.36 -0.52 11.85
C LEU A 92 9.51 -0.34 13.12
N ASP A 93 8.88 -1.40 13.62
CA ASP A 93 7.95 -1.39 14.76
C ASP A 93 6.86 -0.31 14.69
N ILE A 94 6.27 -0.14 13.51
CA ILE A 94 5.12 0.74 13.25
C ILE A 94 3.83 -0.06 13.25
N ASP A 95 2.65 0.52 13.36
CA ASP A 95 1.40 -0.24 13.31
C ASP A 95 1.08 -0.79 11.89
N SER A 96 0.20 -1.81 11.83
CA SER A 96 -0.16 -2.48 10.57
C SER A 96 -0.89 -1.57 9.57
N ASN A 97 -1.63 -0.54 10.03
CA ASN A 97 -2.25 0.43 9.12
C ASN A 97 -1.17 1.24 8.42
N THR A 98 -0.26 1.83 9.20
CA THR A 98 0.83 2.65 8.66
C THR A 98 1.72 1.84 7.72
N ALA A 99 2.04 0.59 8.09
CA ALA A 99 2.81 -0.31 7.24
C ALA A 99 2.14 -0.60 5.89
N LEU A 100 0.81 -0.81 5.88
CA LEU A 100 0.04 -0.99 4.65
C LEU A 100 0.06 0.26 3.79
N LEU A 101 -0.19 1.43 4.38
CA LEU A 101 -0.17 2.69 3.65
C LEU A 101 1.19 2.93 2.99
N ILE A 102 2.30 2.81 3.75
CA ILE A 102 3.67 2.92 3.20
C ILE A 102 3.85 1.97 2.02
N THR A 103 3.41 0.71 2.16
CA THR A 103 3.51 -0.29 1.09
C THR A 103 2.71 0.13 -0.15
N ALA A 104 1.50 0.65 0.02
CA ALA A 104 0.68 1.15 -1.08
C ALA A 104 1.34 2.32 -1.80
N GLN A 105 1.98 3.23 -1.07
CA GLN A 105 2.65 4.39 -1.66
C GLN A 105 3.95 4.03 -2.36
N LEU A 106 4.70 3.05 -1.84
CA LEU A 106 5.84 2.47 -2.54
C LEU A 106 5.41 1.76 -3.83
N ALA A 107 4.30 1.02 -3.80
CA ALA A 107 3.75 0.39 -4.99
C ALA A 107 3.29 1.41 -6.03
N ALA A 108 2.61 2.49 -5.60
CA ALA A 108 2.22 3.60 -6.48
C ALA A 108 3.44 4.28 -7.10
N TRP A 109 4.46 4.58 -6.29
CA TRP A 109 5.70 5.17 -6.78
C TRP A 109 6.42 4.24 -7.77
N GLY A 110 6.52 2.96 -7.45
CA GLY A 110 7.10 1.94 -8.33
C GLY A 110 6.34 1.83 -9.66
N PHE A 111 5.01 1.83 -9.61
CA PHE A 111 4.16 1.82 -10.81
C PHE A 111 4.42 3.04 -11.69
N TRP A 112 4.37 4.25 -11.15
CA TRP A 112 4.58 5.45 -11.94
C TRP A 112 6.01 5.56 -12.48
N SER A 113 6.99 5.18 -11.67
CA SER A 113 8.39 5.10 -12.10
C SER A 113 8.54 4.15 -13.27
N TYR A 114 7.91 2.97 -13.20
CA TYR A 114 7.91 2.01 -14.28
C TYR A 114 7.21 2.55 -15.53
N PHE A 115 6.04 3.16 -15.38
CA PHE A 115 5.30 3.79 -16.49
C PHE A 115 6.15 4.86 -17.21
N PHE A 116 6.79 5.76 -16.46
CA PHE A 116 7.63 6.81 -17.03
C PHE A 116 8.93 6.32 -17.68
N LEU A 117 9.36 5.06 -17.47
CA LEU A 117 10.45 4.48 -18.27
C LEU A 117 10.09 4.39 -19.76
N PHE A 118 8.80 4.34 -20.09
CA PHE A 118 8.29 4.18 -21.46
C PHE A 118 7.78 5.48 -22.08
N CYS A 119 7.64 6.55 -21.30
CA CYS A 119 7.33 7.88 -21.80
C CYS A 119 8.58 8.50 -22.45
N LYS A 120 8.49 8.89 -23.72
CA LYS A 120 9.57 9.55 -24.47
C LYS A 120 9.38 11.06 -24.49
#